data_AF-A0A151QQ16-F1
#
_entry.id   AF-A0A151QQ16-F1
#
_cell.length_a   1.000
_cell.length_b   1.000
_cell.length_c   1.000
_cell.angle_alpha   90.00
_cell.angle_beta   90.00
_cell.angle_gamma   90.00
#
_symmetry.space_group_name_H-M   'P 1'
#
loop_
_entity.id
_entity.type
_entity.pdbx_description
1 polymer ?
#
loop_
_entity_poly.entity_id
_entity_poly.type
_entity_poly.pdbx_seq_one_letter_code
_entity_poly.pdbx_strand_id
1 'polypeptide(L)'
;KEEASTYAYNCFECGKPAHIKAECPNLLKKQQEENKMKKNGKGKKAYIAWEDNDSSTTSDESEFEEKNLCLMAGADQDTIVSDSDLESNPDYDQLQEAFIQIHKEVVKLDALISKLKNKLSWYENTLIKAEQ
;
A
#
# COMPACT_ATOMS: atom_id res chain seq x y z
N LYS A 1 20.39 -24.39 -10.97
CA LYS A 1 18.94 -24.11 -10.88
C LYS A 1 18.85 -22.73 -10.27
N GLU A 2 18.39 -21.76 -11.05
CA GLU A 2 18.39 -20.33 -10.71
C GLU A 2 17.71 -20.07 -9.37
N GLU A 3 18.45 -19.44 -8.47
CA GLU A 3 17.90 -18.81 -7.27
C GLU A 3 17.28 -17.49 -7.71
N ALA A 4 15.98 -17.52 -8.02
CA ALA A 4 15.19 -16.30 -8.08
C ALA A 4 15.22 -15.70 -6.68
N SER A 5 15.96 -14.60 -6.49
CA SER A 5 15.88 -13.75 -5.31
C SER A 5 14.47 -13.17 -5.23
N THR A 6 13.54 -13.95 -4.68
CA THR A 6 12.19 -13.53 -4.34
C THR A 6 12.32 -12.54 -3.20
N TYR A 7 12.27 -11.25 -3.54
CA TYR A 7 12.17 -10.17 -2.57
C TYR A 7 11.05 -10.53 -1.58
N ALA A 8 11.40 -10.77 -0.33
CA ALA A 8 10.50 -11.32 0.68
C ALA A 8 9.54 -10.22 1.20
N TYR A 9 8.72 -9.66 0.30
CA TYR A 9 7.57 -8.89 0.72
C TYR A 9 6.47 -9.86 1.16
N ASN A 10 5.77 -9.49 2.24
CA ASN A 10 4.61 -10.21 2.73
C ASN A 10 3.35 -9.68 2.05
N CYS A 11 2.47 -10.58 1.64
CA CYS A 11 1.16 -10.21 1.13
C CYS A 11 0.32 -9.56 2.25
N PHE A 12 -0.13 -8.33 2.04
CA PHE A 12 -0.96 -7.59 2.99
C PHE A 12 -2.37 -8.19 3.19
N GLU A 13 -2.82 -9.08 2.31
CA GLU A 13 -4.12 -9.73 2.46
C GLU A 13 -4.02 -11.07 3.23
N CYS A 14 -3.05 -11.91 2.88
CA CYS A 14 -2.96 -13.26 3.45
C CYS A 14 -1.74 -13.49 4.36
N GLY A 15 -0.91 -12.46 4.57
CA GLY A 15 0.27 -12.49 5.44
C GLY A 15 1.42 -13.40 4.96
N LYS A 16 1.31 -14.03 3.78
CA LYS A 16 2.33 -14.96 3.28
C LYS A 16 3.42 -14.22 2.50
N PRO A 17 4.70 -14.58 2.66
CA PRO A 17 5.76 -14.06 1.83
C PRO A 17 5.62 -14.54 0.37
N ALA A 18 6.37 -13.91 -0.53
CA ALA A 18 6.55 -14.26 -1.95
C ALA A 18 5.55 -13.68 -2.98
N HIS A 19 4.45 -13.04 -2.57
CA HIS A 19 3.53 -12.37 -3.50
C HIS A 19 2.99 -11.06 -2.88
N ILE A 20 2.79 -10.03 -3.71
CA ILE A 20 2.16 -8.78 -3.27
C ILE A 20 0.64 -8.94 -3.28
N LYS A 21 -0.08 -7.98 -2.68
CA LYS A 21 -1.56 -8.01 -2.62
C LYS A 21 -2.20 -8.26 -3.99
N ALA A 22 -1.71 -7.62 -5.05
CA ALA A 22 -2.23 -7.78 -6.42
C ALA A 22 -2.15 -9.22 -6.96
N GLU A 23 -1.16 -9.99 -6.50
CA GLU A 23 -0.90 -11.38 -6.92
C GLU A 23 -1.47 -12.40 -5.95
N CYS A 24 -2.23 -11.96 -4.93
CA CYS A 24 -2.74 -12.86 -3.91
C CYS A 24 -3.77 -13.84 -4.49
N PRO A 25 -3.52 -15.16 -4.41
CA PRO A 25 -4.46 -16.15 -4.95
C PRO A 25 -5.82 -16.11 -4.24
N ASN A 26 -5.87 -15.69 -2.97
CA ASN A 26 -7.12 -15.51 -2.24
C ASN A 26 -7.96 -14.36 -2.83
N LEU A 27 -7.31 -13.26 -3.22
CA LEU A 27 -7.99 -12.13 -3.87
C LEU A 27 -8.42 -12.47 -5.28
N LEU A 28 -7.58 -13.16 -6.05
CA LEU A 28 -7.93 -13.59 -7.41
C LEU A 28 -9.14 -14.54 -7.42
N LYS A 29 -9.23 -15.46 -6.45
CA LYS A 29 -10.40 -16.36 -6.30
C LYS A 29 -11.67 -15.58 -5.93
N LYS A 30 -11.59 -14.68 -4.94
CA LYS A 30 -12.72 -13.81 -4.54
C LYS A 30 -13.22 -12.96 -5.71
N GLN A 31 -12.30 -12.40 -6.51
CA GLN A 31 -12.62 -11.65 -7.71
C GLN A 31 -13.28 -12.48 -8.82
N GLN A 32 -12.87 -13.74 -8.98
CA GLN A 32 -13.52 -14.64 -9.94
C GLN A 32 -14.93 -15.04 -9.49
N GLU A 33 -15.15 -15.28 -8.19
CA GLU A 33 -16.46 -15.62 -7.64
C GLU A 33 -17.46 -14.47 -7.75
N GLU A 34 -17.06 -13.24 -7.42
CA GLU A 34 -17.92 -12.06 -7.61
C GLU A 34 -18.22 -11.78 -9.10
N ASN A 35 -17.25 -12.02 -9.99
CA ASN A 35 -17.45 -11.82 -11.43
C ASN A 35 -18.37 -12.88 -12.04
N LYS A 36 -18.34 -14.11 -11.51
CA LYS A 36 -19.31 -15.16 -11.85
C LYS A 36 -20.71 -14.82 -11.34
N MET A 37 -20.85 -14.21 -10.16
CA MET A 37 -22.14 -13.72 -9.66
C MET A 37 -22.68 -12.57 -10.52
N LYS A 38 -21.83 -11.63 -10.94
CA LYS A 38 -22.20 -10.44 -11.75
C LYS A 38 -22.62 -10.78 -13.18
N LYS A 39 -22.05 -11.83 -13.80
CA LYS A 39 -22.45 -12.27 -15.16
C LYS A 39 -23.86 -12.90 -15.21
N ASN A 40 -24.39 -13.33 -14.07
CA ASN A 40 -25.64 -14.07 -13.99
C ASN A 40 -26.82 -13.19 -13.54
N GLY A 41 -26.55 -11.96 -13.07
CA GLY A 41 -27.54 -11.06 -12.48
C GLY A 41 -27.82 -9.83 -13.33
N LYS A 42 -28.60 -9.98 -14.41
CA LYS A 42 -29.30 -8.81 -14.99
C LYS A 42 -30.34 -8.34 -13.96
N GLY A 43 -30.03 -7.23 -13.31
CA GLY A 43 -31.00 -6.39 -12.61
C GLY A 43 -31.16 -6.67 -11.13
N LYS A 44 -30.63 -5.76 -10.32
CA LYS A 44 -31.30 -5.02 -9.23
C LYS A 44 -30.22 -4.29 -8.44
N LYS A 45 -30.25 -2.96 -8.46
CA LYS A 45 -29.38 -2.11 -7.66
C LYS A 45 -29.83 -2.28 -6.20
N ALA A 46 -29.12 -3.11 -5.44
CA ALA A 46 -29.40 -3.30 -4.03
C ALA A 46 -28.88 -2.10 -3.23
N TYR A 47 -29.77 -1.48 -2.47
CA TYR A 47 -29.43 -0.47 -1.47
C TYR A 47 -28.85 -1.19 -0.25
N ILE A 48 -27.60 -0.90 0.12
CA ILE A 48 -26.96 -1.44 1.32
C ILE A 48 -27.29 -0.48 2.46
N ALA A 49 -28.23 -0.86 3.33
CA ALA A 49 -28.40 -0.21 4.62
C ALA A 49 -27.28 -0.69 5.55
N TRP A 50 -26.55 0.23 6.15
CA TRP A 50 -25.68 -0.06 7.28
C TRP A 50 -26.59 -0.14 8.51
N GLU A 51 -27.19 -1.29 8.76
CA GLU A 51 -27.82 -1.58 10.05
C GLU A 51 -26.82 -2.33 10.94
N ASP A 52 -26.66 -1.83 12.16
CA ASP A 52 -25.81 -2.34 13.22
C ASP A 52 -26.13 -3.80 13.52
N ASN A 53 -25.20 -4.70 13.18
CA ASN A 53 -25.22 -6.08 13.65
C ASN A 53 -24.74 -6.13 15.11
N ASP A 54 -25.60 -5.68 16.03
CA ASP A 54 -25.48 -5.99 17.46
C ASP A 54 -26.20 -7.31 17.72
N SER A 55 -25.58 -8.41 17.27
CA SER A 55 -26.04 -9.77 17.61
C SER A 55 -25.64 -10.07 19.05
N SER A 56 -26.46 -9.61 19.99
CA SER A 56 -26.43 -10.04 21.38
C SER A 56 -26.98 -11.47 21.50
N THR A 57 -26.08 -12.46 21.55
CA THR A 57 -26.43 -13.78 22.08
C THR A 57 -26.59 -13.68 23.59
N THR A 58 -27.84 -13.76 24.04
CA THR A 58 -28.22 -13.99 25.43
C THR A 58 -27.76 -15.39 25.87
N SER A 59 -26.92 -15.46 26.89
CA SER A 59 -26.68 -16.69 27.66
C SER A 59 -26.62 -16.30 29.14
N ASP A 60 -27.44 -17.00 29.93
CA ASP A 60 -27.74 -16.79 31.34
C ASP A 60 -26.56 -16.96 32.31
N GLU A 61 -26.69 -16.25 33.44
CA GLU A 61 -26.32 -16.62 34.81
C GLU A 61 -24.83 -16.87 35.15
N SER A 62 -24.18 -15.84 35.69
CA SER A 62 -23.31 -16.02 36.86
C SER A 62 -23.20 -14.69 37.64
N GLU A 63 -23.85 -14.64 38.81
CA GLU A 63 -23.70 -13.59 39.81
C GLU A 63 -22.30 -13.60 40.45
N PHE A 64 -21.97 -12.44 41.05
CA PHE A 64 -20.78 -12.11 41.85
C PHE A 64 -19.52 -11.69 41.07
N GLU A 65 -19.34 -10.38 40.90
CA GLU A 65 -18.22 -9.65 41.52
C GLU A 65 -18.45 -8.13 41.43
N GLU A 66 -18.21 -7.46 42.54
CA GLU A 66 -18.45 -6.04 42.78
C GLU A 66 -17.77 -5.12 41.76
N LYS A 67 -18.57 -4.33 41.05
CA LYS A 67 -18.13 -3.16 40.29
C LYS A 67 -17.74 -2.02 41.24
N ASN A 68 -16.53 -2.06 41.78
CA ASN A 68 -15.91 -0.86 42.35
C ASN A 68 -15.23 -0.03 41.23
N LEU A 69 -16.03 0.51 40.30
CA LEU A 69 -15.56 1.57 39.41
C LEU A 69 -15.46 2.87 40.23
N CYS A 70 -14.29 3.12 40.81
CA CYS A 70 -14.01 4.36 41.51
C CYS A 70 -13.77 5.49 40.48
N LEU A 71 -14.79 6.31 40.22
CA LEU A 71 -14.70 7.51 39.40
C LEU A 71 -14.19 8.68 40.24
N MET A 72 -12.87 8.81 40.36
CA MET A 72 -12.24 10.02 40.89
C MET A 72 -12.20 11.08 39.78
N ALA A 73 -13.28 11.85 39.66
CA ALA A 73 -13.28 13.09 38.90
C ALA A 73 -12.37 14.11 39.61
N GLY A 74 -11.09 14.14 39.21
CA GLY A 74 -10.15 15.19 39.56
C GLY A 74 -10.19 16.29 38.49
N ALA A 75 -10.62 17.47 38.89
CA ALA A 75 -10.63 18.67 38.07
C ALA A 75 -9.21 19.14 37.72
N ASP A 76 -9.10 19.70 36.52
CA ASP A 76 -8.17 20.75 36.06
C ASP A 76 -6.66 20.53 36.26
N GLN A 77 -6.04 19.96 35.22
CA GLN A 77 -4.70 20.36 34.77
C GLN A 77 -4.71 20.38 33.23
N ASP A 78 -4.97 21.56 32.69
CA ASP A 78 -4.20 22.21 31.64
C ASP A 78 -3.68 21.35 30.47
N THR A 79 -4.23 21.68 29.30
CA THR A 79 -3.51 21.65 28.02
C THR A 79 -2.86 20.31 27.70
N ILE A 80 -3.67 19.39 27.17
CA ILE A 80 -3.15 18.56 26.08
C ILE A 80 -2.86 19.55 24.95
N VAL A 81 -1.64 20.09 24.95
CA VAL A 81 -1.00 20.56 23.73
C VAL A 81 -1.07 19.35 22.83
N SER A 82 -2.07 19.34 21.95
CA SER A 82 -2.06 18.48 20.79
C SER A 82 -0.83 18.94 20.02
N ASP A 83 0.31 18.31 20.28
CA ASP A 83 1.49 18.32 19.43
C ASP A 83 1.02 17.83 18.06
N SER A 84 0.44 18.77 17.33
CA SER A 84 -0.04 18.61 15.98
C SER A 84 1.11 18.84 15.00
N ASP A 85 2.35 18.84 15.51
CA ASP A 85 3.60 18.73 14.77
C ASP A 85 3.84 17.28 14.29
N LEU A 86 2.76 16.55 13.99
CA LEU A 86 2.86 15.44 13.06
C LEU A 86 3.05 16.07 11.69
N GLU A 87 4.32 16.17 11.28
CA GLU A 87 4.74 16.16 9.88
C GLU A 87 3.67 15.41 9.08
N SER A 88 2.86 16.14 8.30
CA SER A 88 1.75 15.50 7.61
C SER A 88 2.37 14.49 6.65
N ASN A 89 2.26 13.20 6.97
CA ASN A 89 2.73 12.15 6.08
C ASN A 89 2.15 12.44 4.69
N PRO A 90 2.99 12.50 3.64
CA PRO A 90 2.50 12.83 2.32
C PRO A 90 1.42 11.83 1.94
N ASP A 91 0.31 12.36 1.44
CA ASP A 91 -0.80 11.54 0.94
C ASP A 91 -0.29 10.63 -0.20
N TYR A 92 -0.94 9.47 -0.39
CA TYR A 92 -0.51 8.47 -1.36
C TYR A 92 -0.35 9.06 -2.77
N ASP A 93 -1.29 9.92 -3.16
CA ASP A 93 -1.28 10.60 -4.47
C ASP A 93 -0.04 11.50 -4.62
N GLN A 94 0.35 12.23 -3.57
CA GLN A 94 1.55 13.08 -3.57
C GLN A 94 2.82 12.25 -3.71
N LEU A 95 2.90 11.11 -3.02
CA LEU A 95 4.03 10.18 -3.15
C LEU A 95 4.10 9.59 -4.56
N GLN A 96 2.95 9.22 -5.13
CA GLN A 96 2.86 8.67 -6.48
C GLN A 96 3.31 9.69 -7.54
N GLU A 97 2.87 10.95 -7.43
CA GLU A 97 3.29 12.03 -8.31
C GLU A 97 4.81 12.28 -8.25
N ALA A 98 5.36 12.35 -7.04
CA ALA A 98 6.80 12.52 -6.82
C ALA A 98 7.59 11.37 -7.47
N PHE A 99 7.13 10.13 -7.32
CA PHE A 99 7.75 8.97 -7.95
C PHE A 99 7.73 9.07 -9.49
N ILE A 100 6.58 9.44 -10.08
CA ILE A 100 6.45 9.61 -11.54
C ILE A 100 7.40 10.70 -12.05
N GLN A 101 7.51 11.82 -11.33
CA GLN A 101 8.40 12.92 -11.70
C GLN A 101 9.86 12.48 -11.68
N ILE A 102 10.30 11.81 -10.62
CA ILE A 102 11.66 11.28 -10.50
C ILE A 102 11.95 10.30 -11.65
N HIS A 103 11.03 9.37 -11.92
CA HIS A 103 11.18 8.41 -13.00
C HIS A 103 11.34 9.09 -14.38
N LYS A 104 10.57 10.15 -14.63
CA LYS A 104 10.68 10.96 -15.86
C LYS A 104 12.06 11.61 -15.99
N GLU A 105 12.60 12.15 -14.91
CA GLU A 105 13.94 12.75 -14.91
C GLU A 105 15.04 11.71 -15.13
N VAL A 106 14.92 10.53 -14.52
CA VAL A 106 15.85 9.40 -14.74
C VAL A 106 15.89 8.99 -16.21
N VAL A 107 14.73 8.86 -16.87
CA VAL A 107 14.67 8.53 -18.30
C VAL A 107 15.33 9.60 -19.18
N LYS A 108 15.13 10.89 -18.86
CA LYS A 108 15.81 11.98 -19.58
C LYS A 108 17.33 11.90 -19.39
N LEU A 109 17.79 11.63 -18.17
CA LEU A 109 19.21 11.53 -17.86
C LEU A 109 19.85 10.35 -18.59
N ASP A 110 19.18 9.20 -18.64
CA ASP A 110 19.65 8.02 -19.39
C ASP A 110 19.84 8.32 -20.89
N ALA A 111 18.90 9.07 -21.48
CA ALA A 111 19.03 9.52 -22.87
C ALA A 111 20.24 10.44 -23.09
N LEU A 112 20.56 11.31 -22.13
CA LEU A 112 21.75 12.17 -22.18
C LEU A 112 23.05 11.37 -22.02
N ILE A 113 23.07 10.43 -21.07
CA ILE A 113 24.21 9.53 -20.86
C ILE A 113 24.47 8.71 -22.13
N SER A 114 23.43 8.17 -22.76
CA SER A 114 23.55 7.44 -24.02
C SER A 114 24.15 8.30 -25.14
N LYS A 115 23.74 9.57 -25.27
CA LYS A 115 24.34 10.51 -26.23
C LYS A 115 25.80 10.80 -25.94
N LEU A 116 26.16 10.99 -24.67
CA LEU A 116 27.55 11.24 -24.26
C LEU A 116 28.43 10.02 -24.54
N LYS A 117 27.96 8.82 -24.22
CA LYS A 117 28.66 7.56 -24.54
C LYS A 117 28.94 7.42 -26.03
N ASN A 118 27.96 7.72 -26.89
CA ASN A 118 28.14 7.68 -28.35
C ASN A 118 29.19 8.70 -28.82
N LYS A 119 29.19 9.91 -28.27
CA LYS A 119 30.22 10.92 -28.58
C LYS A 119 31.60 10.46 -28.12
N LEU A 120 31.72 9.91 -26.91
CA LEU A 120 32.97 9.39 -26.38
C LEU A 120 33.54 8.29 -27.28
N SER A 121 32.70 7.34 -27.68
CA SER A 121 33.08 6.29 -28.63
C SER A 121 33.54 6.86 -29.98
N TRP A 122 32.88 7.91 -30.48
CA TRP A 122 33.32 8.58 -31.71
C TRP A 122 34.73 9.17 -31.53
N TYR A 123 34.96 9.94 -30.47
CA TYR A 123 36.26 10.55 -30.18
C TYR A 123 37.36 9.50 -30.00
N GLU A 124 37.08 8.44 -29.23
CA GLU A 124 38.00 7.32 -29.01
C GLU A 124 38.42 6.67 -30.33
N ASN A 125 37.46 6.34 -31.20
CA ASN A 125 37.74 5.79 -32.53
C ASN A 125 38.53 6.76 -33.43
N THR A 126 38.26 8.06 -33.35
CA THR A 126 39.02 9.05 -34.13
C THR A 126 40.45 9.19 -33.65
N LEU A 127 40.69 9.06 -32.34
CA LEU A 127 42.01 9.17 -31.74
C LEU A 127 42.85 7.94 -32.09
N ILE A 128 42.28 6.74 -31.99
CA ILE A 128 42.91 5.48 -32.44
C ILE A 128 43.34 5.56 -33.92
N LYS A 129 42.51 6.17 -34.79
CA LYS A 129 42.84 6.33 -36.22
C LYS A 129 43.92 7.38 -36.48
N ALA A 130 44.05 8.39 -35.63
CA ALA A 130 45.06 9.42 -35.77
C ALA A 130 46.45 8.96 -35.27
N GLU A 131 46.49 7.95 -34.41
CA GLU A 131 47.72 7.35 -33.88
C GLU A 131 48.28 6.22 -34.75
N GLN A 132 47.51 5.70 -35.72
CA GLN A 132 47.94 4.71 -36.73
C GLN A 132 48.54 5.37 -37.96
#